data_AF-A0A1G2DYL9-F1
#
_entry.id   AF-A0A1G2DYL9-F1
#
_cell.length_a   1.000
_cell.length_b   1.000
_cell.length_c   1.000
_cell.angle_alpha   90.00
_cell.angle_beta   90.00
_cell.angle_gamma   90.00
#
_symmetry.space_group_name_H-M   'P 1'
#
loop_
_entity.id
_entity.type
_entity.pdbx_description
1 polymer ?
#
loop_
_entity_poly.entity_id
_entity_poly.type
_entity_poly.pdbx_seq_one_letter_code
_entity_poly.pdbx_strand_id
1 'polypeptide(L)'
;MNDIVLVVFPGMIILIALTSDFFKFLKWRLRKRYEELAERATDDTRPYSFYTQTFRDSSVQAIIGMGISVLPFIFRDLDEAKGGVHWQMITVSQILYNNDLPPVEIPEEFRGDVPVMERIYVEYGRKHGWI
;
A
#
# COMPACT_ATOMS: atom_id res chain seq x y z
N MET A 1 2.98 27.54 -3.88
CA MET A 1 3.76 27.56 -2.63
C MET A 1 4.87 26.54 -2.78
N ASN A 2 6.12 26.95 -2.68
CA ASN A 2 7.26 26.02 -2.71
C ASN A 2 7.54 25.61 -1.26
N ASP A 3 7.40 24.33 -0.95
CA ASP A 3 7.76 23.79 0.36
C ASP A 3 9.25 23.45 0.35
N ILE A 4 10.03 24.22 1.10
CA ILE A 4 11.46 23.98 1.27
C ILE A 4 11.62 22.87 2.31
N VAL A 5 12.19 21.73 1.92
CA VAL A 5 12.49 20.63 2.84
C VAL A 5 13.99 20.59 3.10
N LEU A 6 14.36 20.58 4.38
CA LEU A 6 15.74 20.45 4.81
C LEU A 6 16.14 18.97 4.74
N VAL A 7 17.09 18.62 3.88
CA VAL A 7 17.71 17.29 3.88
C VAL A 7 19.08 17.39 4.52
N VAL A 8 19.25 16.75 5.68
CA VAL A 8 20.50 16.77 6.46
C VAL A 8 21.29 15.50 6.18
N PHE A 9 22.48 15.65 5.59
CA PHE A 9 23.50 14.62 5.58
C PHE A 9 24.57 14.94 6.63
N PRO A 10 25.30 13.96 7.19
CA PRO A 10 26.42 14.22 8.09
C PRO A 10 27.47 15.09 7.37
N GLY A 11 27.62 16.34 7.81
CA GLY A 11 28.59 17.29 7.26
C GLY A 11 28.12 18.13 6.05
N MET A 12 26.86 18.00 5.60
CA MET A 12 26.35 18.79 4.48
C MET A 12 24.84 19.04 4.61
N ILE A 13 24.45 20.32 4.71
CA ILE A 13 23.05 20.74 4.62
C ILE A 13 22.80 21.15 3.17
N ILE A 14 21.97 20.39 2.45
CA ILE A 14 21.50 20.79 1.12
C ILE A 14 20.09 21.33 1.27
N LEU A 15 19.91 22.63 0.99
CA LEU A 15 18.58 23.18 0.74
C LEU A 15 18.15 22.75 -0.66
N ILE A 16 17.22 21.81 -0.76
CA ILE A 16 16.56 21.48 -2.03
C ILE A 16 15.20 22.16 -2.01
N ALA A 17 15.00 23.12 -2.91
CA ALA A 17 13.67 23.60 -3.24
C ALA A 17 12.95 22.47 -3.99
N LEU A 18 12.23 21.62 -3.26
CA LEU A 18 11.39 20.59 -3.86
C LEU A 18 10.18 21.30 -4.46
N THR A 19 10.21 21.47 -5.78
CA THR A 19 9.06 22.03 -6.49
C THR A 19 7.90 21.03 -6.42
N SER A 20 6.67 21.53 -6.54
CA SER A 20 5.47 20.69 -6.74
C SER A 20 5.71 19.62 -7.83
N ASP A 21 6.48 19.94 -8.86
CA ASP A 21 6.75 19.03 -9.98
C ASP A 21 7.67 17.87 -9.58
N PHE A 22 8.59 18.06 -8.64
CA PHE A 22 9.40 16.97 -8.10
C PHE A 22 8.56 16.00 -7.27
N PHE A 23 7.66 16.51 -6.42
CA PHE A 23 6.74 15.64 -5.66
C PHE A 23 5.79 14.87 -6.58
N LYS A 24 5.27 15.51 -7.62
CA LYS A 24 4.48 14.83 -8.67
C LYS A 24 5.30 13.73 -9.34
N PHE A 25 6.57 14.00 -9.67
CA PHE A 25 7.46 13.02 -10.27
C PHE A 25 7.72 11.83 -9.34
N LEU A 26 8.02 12.07 -8.06
CA LEU A 26 8.20 11.00 -7.07
C LEU A 26 6.94 10.14 -6.91
N LYS A 27 5.76 10.79 -6.79
CA LYS A 27 4.48 10.09 -6.68
C LYS A 27 4.18 9.27 -7.93
N TRP A 28 4.48 9.80 -9.12
CA TRP A 28 4.35 9.08 -10.38
C TRP A 28 5.25 7.84 -10.43
N ARG A 29 6.54 7.99 -10.07
CA ARG A 29 7.50 6.87 -10.06
C ARG A 29 7.10 5.79 -9.06
N LEU A 30 6.62 6.21 -7.88
CA LEU A 30 6.12 5.29 -6.86
C LEU A 30 4.90 4.52 -7.35
N ARG A 31 3.92 5.22 -7.93
CA ARG A 31 2.72 4.61 -8.52
C ARG A 31 3.08 3.62 -9.61
N LYS A 32 4.00 3.99 -10.52
CA LYS A 32 4.47 3.10 -11.58
C LYS A 32 5.09 1.82 -11.04
N ARG A 33 5.96 1.94 -10.04
CA ARG A 33 6.57 0.78 -9.40
C ARG A 33 5.54 -0.10 -8.73
N TYR A 34 4.56 0.50 -8.05
CA TYR A 34 3.46 -0.23 -7.44
C TYR A 34 2.63 -0.98 -8.49
N GLU A 35 2.22 -0.33 -9.57
CA GLU A 35 1.41 -0.96 -10.65
C GLU A 35 2.09 -2.20 -11.23
N GLU A 36 3.39 -2.12 -11.54
CA GLU A 36 4.18 -3.25 -12.06
C GLU A 36 4.24 -4.43 -11.07
N LEU A 37 4.35 -4.14 -9.77
CA LEU A 37 4.39 -5.17 -8.73
C LEU A 37 2.99 -5.73 -8.46
N ALA A 38 1.95 -4.91 -8.51
CA ALA A 38 0.56 -5.32 -8.26
C ALA A 38 0.05 -6.25 -9.37
N GLU A 39 0.42 -5.99 -10.63
CA GLU A 39 0.13 -6.88 -11.75
C GLU A 39 0.74 -8.27 -11.52
N ARG A 40 2.05 -8.31 -11.22
CA ARG A 40 2.76 -9.57 -10.94
C ARG A 40 2.21 -10.29 -9.71
N ALA A 41 2.01 -9.57 -8.60
CA ALA A 41 1.44 -10.13 -7.39
C ALA A 41 0.07 -10.75 -7.67
N THR A 42 -0.75 -10.10 -8.48
CA THR A 42 -2.07 -10.63 -8.85
C THR A 42 -1.95 -11.91 -9.66
N ASP A 43 -1.07 -11.96 -10.65
CA ASP A 43 -0.86 -13.15 -11.48
C ASP A 43 -0.24 -14.31 -10.69
N ASP A 44 0.83 -14.03 -9.94
CA ASP A 44 1.60 -15.02 -9.19
C ASP A 44 0.79 -15.60 -8.01
N THR A 45 -0.10 -14.80 -7.42
CA THR A 45 -0.88 -15.22 -6.25
C THR A 45 -2.30 -15.66 -6.57
N ARG A 46 -2.76 -15.51 -7.83
CA ARG A 46 -4.06 -16.01 -8.31
C ARG A 46 -4.34 -17.47 -7.94
N PRO A 47 -3.35 -18.40 -7.97
CA PRO A 47 -3.59 -19.80 -7.62
C PRO A 47 -3.73 -20.04 -6.10
N TYR A 48 -3.34 -19.06 -5.26
CA TYR A 48 -3.24 -19.25 -3.83
C TYR A 48 -4.48 -18.72 -3.10
N SER A 49 -5.16 -19.62 -2.39
CA SER A 49 -6.19 -19.25 -1.42
C SER A 49 -5.65 -19.09 0.00
N PHE A 50 -4.36 -19.37 0.23
CA PHE A 50 -3.75 -19.44 1.56
C PHE A 50 -2.75 -18.31 1.83
N TYR A 51 -2.94 -17.65 2.97
CA TYR A 51 -2.16 -16.52 3.48
C TYR A 51 -0.63 -16.73 3.36
N THR A 52 -0.10 -17.87 3.81
CA THR A 52 1.34 -18.10 3.89
C THR A 52 2.03 -18.15 2.53
N GLN A 53 1.32 -18.61 1.49
CA GLN A 53 1.87 -18.69 0.12
C GLN A 53 1.85 -17.32 -0.52
N THR A 54 0.73 -16.60 -0.41
CA THR A 54 0.59 -15.21 -0.87
C THR A 54 1.61 -14.29 -0.20
N PHE A 55 1.82 -14.43 1.11
CA PHE A 55 2.77 -13.59 1.84
C PHE A 55 4.22 -13.80 1.38
N ARG A 56 4.60 -15.02 0.98
CA ARG A 56 5.98 -15.31 0.53
C ARG A 56 6.27 -14.85 -0.88
N ASP A 57 5.26 -14.40 -1.63
CA ASP A 57 5.46 -13.89 -2.96
C ASP A 57 6.40 -12.68 -2.98
N SER A 58 7.32 -12.67 -3.94
CA SER A 58 8.38 -11.66 -4.01
C SER A 58 7.82 -10.28 -4.35
N SER A 59 6.75 -10.21 -5.16
CA SER A 59 6.11 -8.95 -5.51
C SER A 59 5.33 -8.39 -4.32
N VAL A 60 4.62 -9.25 -3.58
CA VAL A 60 3.95 -8.87 -2.32
C VAL A 60 4.95 -8.34 -1.29
N GLN A 61 6.06 -9.04 -1.05
CA GLN A 61 7.11 -8.58 -0.13
C GLN A 61 7.74 -7.25 -0.58
N ALA A 62 7.94 -7.06 -1.88
CA ALA A 62 8.45 -5.79 -2.42
C ALA A 62 7.46 -4.64 -2.17
N ILE A 63 6.15 -4.85 -2.32
CA ILE A 63 5.13 -3.84 -2.02
C ILE A 63 5.11 -3.53 -0.52
N ILE A 64 5.18 -4.54 0.36
CA ILE A 64 5.29 -4.34 1.81
C ILE A 64 6.52 -3.47 2.14
N GLY A 65 7.67 -3.73 1.48
CA GLY A 65 8.89 -2.95 1.63
C GLY A 65 8.78 -1.49 1.18
N MET A 66 7.80 -1.12 0.37
CA MET A 66 7.51 0.29 0.01
C MET A 66 6.78 1.04 1.14
N GLY A 67 6.24 0.32 2.13
CA GLY A 67 5.69 0.87 3.37
C GLY A 67 4.44 1.74 3.18
N ILE A 68 4.23 2.69 4.10
CA ILE A 68 3.01 3.52 4.16
C ILE A 68 2.73 4.30 2.86
N SER A 69 3.76 4.56 2.06
CA SER A 69 3.67 5.39 0.86
C SER A 69 2.77 4.79 -0.24
N VAL A 70 2.57 3.46 -0.22
CA VAL A 70 1.74 2.74 -1.21
C VAL A 70 0.31 2.47 -0.76
N LEU A 71 -0.03 2.70 0.51
CA LEU A 71 -1.38 2.47 1.03
C LEU A 71 -2.48 3.16 0.18
N PRO A 72 -2.35 4.43 -0.26
CA PRO A 72 -3.34 5.06 -1.14
C PRO A 72 -3.65 4.27 -2.42
N PHE A 73 -2.64 3.59 -2.98
CA PHE A 73 -2.80 2.84 -4.22
C PHE A 73 -3.51 1.51 -3.96
N ILE A 74 -3.14 0.82 -2.88
CA ILE A 74 -3.77 -0.46 -2.50
C ILE A 74 -5.23 -0.25 -2.15
N PHE A 75 -5.55 0.75 -1.32
CA PHE A 75 -6.94 1.05 -0.96
C PHE A 75 -7.77 1.47 -2.16
N ARG A 76 -7.19 2.20 -3.12
CA ARG A 76 -7.88 2.55 -4.36
C ARG A 76 -8.15 1.33 -5.23
N ASP A 77 -7.20 0.41 -5.33
CA ASP A 77 -7.39 -0.81 -6.10
C ASP A 77 -8.44 -1.73 -5.49
N LEU A 78 -8.54 -1.77 -4.15
CA LEU A 78 -9.63 -2.42 -3.43
C LEU A 78 -10.99 -1.75 -3.70
N ASP A 79 -11.04 -0.41 -3.69
CA ASP A 79 -12.29 0.32 -3.97
C ASP A 79 -12.75 0.16 -5.43
N GLU A 80 -11.80 0.10 -6.36
CA GLU A 80 -12.02 -0.17 -7.78
C GLU A 80 -12.25 -1.67 -8.08
N ALA A 81 -12.29 -2.53 -7.05
CA ALA A 81 -12.47 -3.98 -7.15
C ALA A 81 -11.52 -4.65 -8.17
N LYS A 82 -10.25 -4.24 -8.17
CA LYS A 82 -9.23 -4.88 -8.99
C LYS A 82 -8.92 -6.28 -8.47
N GLY A 83 -8.39 -7.13 -9.34
CA GLY A 83 -7.94 -8.47 -8.95
C GLY A 83 -6.91 -8.41 -7.82
N GLY A 84 -6.84 -9.47 -7.01
CA GLY A 84 -5.81 -9.60 -5.98
C GLY A 84 -6.21 -9.23 -4.55
N VAL A 85 -7.52 -9.13 -4.27
CA VAL A 85 -8.08 -8.75 -2.95
C VAL A 85 -7.38 -9.40 -1.74
N HIS A 86 -7.02 -10.69 -1.83
CA HIS A 86 -6.32 -11.40 -0.76
C HIS A 86 -4.93 -10.83 -0.49
N TRP A 87 -4.07 -10.68 -1.50
CA TRP A 87 -2.71 -10.18 -1.30
C TRP A 87 -2.74 -8.70 -0.88
N GLN A 88 -3.71 -7.94 -1.37
CA GLN A 88 -3.90 -6.52 -1.02
C GLN A 88 -4.22 -6.36 0.47
N MET A 89 -5.20 -7.10 0.99
CA MET A 89 -5.56 -7.07 2.42
C MET A 89 -4.40 -7.52 3.32
N ILE A 90 -3.67 -8.56 2.92
CA ILE A 90 -2.48 -9.04 3.63
C ILE A 90 -1.40 -7.96 3.68
N THR A 91 -1.15 -7.32 2.53
CA THR A 91 -0.15 -6.25 2.39
C THR A 91 -0.50 -5.06 3.27
N VAL A 92 -1.77 -4.61 3.25
CA VAL A 92 -2.24 -3.52 4.11
C VAL A 92 -2.02 -3.88 5.57
N SER A 93 -2.47 -5.06 6.02
CA SER A 93 -2.27 -5.51 7.41
C SER A 93 -0.81 -5.47 7.84
N GLN A 94 0.10 -5.97 6.99
CA GLN A 94 1.52 -6.00 7.30
C GLN A 94 2.14 -4.60 7.33
N ILE A 95 1.78 -3.72 6.39
CA ILE A 95 2.28 -2.33 6.38
C ILE A 95 1.81 -1.58 7.63
N LEU A 96 0.54 -1.72 8.01
CA LEU A 96 0.02 -1.10 9.23
C LEU A 96 0.77 -1.59 10.47
N TYR A 97 0.95 -2.91 10.60
CA TYR A 97 1.71 -3.52 11.69
C TYR A 97 3.16 -3.03 11.74
N ASN A 98 3.87 -3.02 10.60
CA ASN A 98 5.28 -2.60 10.53
C ASN A 98 5.51 -1.12 10.87
N ASN A 99 4.45 -0.31 10.92
CA ASN A 99 4.51 1.13 11.17
C ASN A 99 3.72 1.55 12.42
N ASP A 100 3.37 0.60 13.29
CA ASP A 100 2.62 0.84 14.54
C ASP A 100 1.29 1.60 14.32
N LEU A 101 0.64 1.36 13.17
CA LEU A 101 -0.64 1.96 12.83
C LEU A 101 -1.80 1.05 13.30
N PRO A 102 -2.97 1.62 13.63
CA PRO A 102 -4.14 0.83 14.03
C PRO A 102 -4.49 -0.21 12.97
N PRO A 103 -4.70 -1.49 13.34
CA PRO A 103 -5.05 -2.54 12.36
C PRO A 103 -6.46 -2.34 11.81
N VAL A 104 -6.76 -3.03 10.71
CA VAL A 104 -8.14 -3.15 10.22
C VAL A 104 -8.86 -4.19 11.08
N GLU A 105 -9.89 -3.76 11.83
CA GLU A 105 -10.67 -4.66 12.68
C GLU A 105 -11.73 -5.40 11.84
N ILE A 106 -11.64 -6.73 11.81
CA ILE A 106 -12.60 -7.61 11.12
C ILE A 106 -13.36 -8.40 12.18
N PRO A 107 -14.68 -8.13 12.36
CA PRO A 107 -15.54 -8.92 13.23
C PRO A 107 -15.48 -10.41 12.89
N GLU A 108 -15.58 -11.27 13.91
CA GLU A 108 -15.37 -12.71 13.76
C GLU A 108 -16.39 -13.34 12.79
N GLU A 109 -17.62 -12.84 12.80
CA GLU A 109 -18.72 -13.25 11.92
C GLU A 109 -18.46 -12.97 10.42
N PHE A 110 -17.54 -12.07 10.10
CA PHE A 110 -17.20 -11.72 8.71
C PHE A 110 -15.88 -12.33 8.23
N ARG A 111 -15.18 -13.09 9.09
CA ARG A 111 -13.93 -13.75 8.69
C ARG A 111 -14.22 -14.81 7.63
N GLY A 112 -13.58 -14.66 6.47
CA GLY A 112 -13.77 -15.55 5.32
C GLY A 112 -14.83 -15.07 4.33
N ASP A 113 -15.65 -14.09 4.69
CA ASP A 113 -16.51 -13.38 3.74
C ASP A 113 -15.68 -12.29 3.03
N VAL A 114 -15.01 -12.70 1.95
CA VAL A 114 -14.09 -11.83 1.20
C VAL A 114 -14.77 -10.53 0.73
N PRO A 115 -15.98 -10.55 0.13
CA PRO A 115 -16.67 -9.32 -0.23
C PRO A 115 -16.97 -8.39 0.95
N VAL A 116 -17.32 -8.91 2.13
CA VAL A 116 -17.53 -8.06 3.33
C VAL A 116 -16.20 -7.51 3.83
N MET A 117 -15.17 -8.35 3.92
CA MET A 117 -13.83 -7.95 4.35
C MET A 117 -13.27 -6.85 3.46
N GLU A 118 -13.35 -6.99 2.13
CA GLU A 118 -12.93 -5.96 1.17
C GLU A 118 -13.57 -4.60 1.47
N ARG A 119 -14.89 -4.57 1.67
CA ARG A 119 -15.60 -3.33 2.04
C ARG A 119 -15.09 -2.73 3.34
N ILE A 120 -14.81 -3.55 4.35
CA ILE A 120 -14.24 -3.08 5.63
C ILE A 120 -12.88 -2.41 5.42
N TYR A 121 -12.02 -2.98 4.58
CA TYR A 121 -10.73 -2.37 4.23
C TYR A 121 -10.90 -1.05 3.49
N VAL A 122 -11.82 -0.97 2.53
CA VAL A 122 -12.09 0.27 1.79
C VAL A 122 -12.59 1.36 2.73
N GLU A 123 -13.53 1.06 3.62
CA GLU A 123 -14.03 2.00 4.61
C GLU A 123 -12.93 2.46 5.60
N TYR A 124 -12.06 1.53 6.01
CA TYR A 124 -10.87 1.89 6.77
C TYR A 124 -10.00 2.89 6.00
N GLY A 125 -9.76 2.64 4.71
CA GLY A 125 -8.99 3.53 3.82
C GLY A 125 -9.58 4.95 3.75
N ARG A 126 -10.90 5.06 3.56
CA ARG A 126 -11.64 6.34 3.56
C ARG A 126 -11.52 7.07 4.89
N LYS A 127 -11.77 6.37 6.00
CA LYS A 127 -11.73 6.95 7.36
C LYS A 127 -10.37 7.54 7.71
N HIS A 128 -9.28 6.97 7.18
CA HIS A 128 -7.92 7.41 7.46
C HIS A 128 -7.33 8.32 6.35
N GLY A 129 -8.13 8.72 5.36
CA GLY A 129 -7.71 9.67 4.32
C GLY A 129 -6.74 9.09 3.28
N TRP A 130 -6.72 7.77 3.10
CA TRP A 130 -5.90 7.12 2.07
C TRP A 130 -6.55 7.17 0.69
N ILE A 131 -7.88 7.26 0.63
CA ILE A 131 -8.70 7.43 -0.58
C ILE A 131 -9.80 8.46 -0.36
#